data_AF-A0A562RM71-F1
#
_entry.id   AF-A0A562RM71-F1
#
_cell.length_a   1.000
_cell.length_b   1.000
_cell.length_c   1.000
_cell.angle_alpha   90.00
_cell.angle_beta   90.00
_cell.angle_gamma   90.00
#
_symmetry.space_group_name_H-M   'P 1'
#
loop_
_entity.id
_entity.type
_entity.pdbx_description
1 polymer ?
#
loop_
_entity_poly.entity_id
_entity_poly.type
_entity_poly.pdbx_seq_one_letter_code
_entity_poly.pdbx_strand_id
1 'polypeptide(L)'
;MFRKILLAIAAAILAISANAETLDFEAEAGGYGYYPYSFVEDGFNVNYTPVSVFGFYIIDDPADHLGQCNPACASNGTTAFYSFNESSVTIDRENKGLFSLTSLDVAQTFTEHDRPLTLTLIATGINGTVTTEIFVETKAAEKFSTFTFTNFVDISSLTIVGSEEFPEFAIDNVVLSVSPVPEPASWAMLIAGLGAIGTAVRRKRAMGGVA
;
A
#
# COMPACT_ATOMS: atom_id res chain seq x y z
N MET A 1 -45.51 26.23 -34.52
CA MET A 1 -44.16 26.82 -34.35
C MET A 1 -43.74 26.69 -32.89
N PHE A 2 -42.67 25.92 -32.68
CA PHE A 2 -41.66 25.99 -31.61
C PHE A 2 -42.07 26.33 -30.16
N ARG A 3 -42.06 25.30 -29.28
CA ARG A 3 -41.25 25.30 -28.05
C ARG A 3 -41.30 23.92 -27.38
N LYS A 4 -40.42 23.01 -27.81
CA LYS A 4 -40.03 21.83 -27.04
C LYS A 4 -38.67 22.17 -26.43
N ILE A 5 -38.64 22.50 -25.14
CA ILE A 5 -37.39 22.76 -24.41
C ILE A 5 -36.84 21.40 -23.96
N LEU A 6 -35.65 21.07 -24.45
CA LEU A 6 -34.82 19.96 -24.01
C LEU A 6 -34.51 20.08 -22.51
N LEU A 7 -34.61 18.97 -21.78
CA LEU A 7 -33.85 18.77 -20.55
C LEU A 7 -32.93 17.58 -20.79
N ALA A 8 -31.67 17.85 -21.11
CA ALA A 8 -30.60 16.86 -21.05
C ALA A 8 -29.95 17.00 -19.68
N ILE A 9 -30.15 16.03 -18.78
CA ILE A 9 -29.41 15.92 -17.53
C ILE A 9 -28.20 15.06 -17.82
N ALA A 10 -27.03 15.69 -17.91
CA ALA A 10 -25.75 15.00 -17.93
C ALA A 10 -25.47 14.47 -16.52
N ALA A 11 -25.67 13.18 -16.28
CA ALA A 11 -25.16 12.51 -15.09
C ALA A 11 -23.70 12.12 -15.37
N ALA A 12 -22.75 12.96 -14.94
CA ALA A 12 -21.36 12.58 -14.87
C ALA A 12 -21.20 11.57 -13.72
N ILE A 13 -21.10 10.29 -14.06
CA ILE A 13 -20.67 9.26 -13.12
C ILE A 13 -19.18 9.53 -12.90
N LEU A 14 -18.82 10.05 -11.72
CA LEU A 14 -17.42 10.12 -11.29
C LEU A 14 -16.96 8.68 -11.06
N ALA A 15 -16.40 8.06 -12.09
CA ALA A 15 -15.64 6.83 -11.94
C ALA A 15 -14.37 7.21 -11.16
N ILE A 16 -14.34 6.87 -9.87
CA ILE A 16 -13.11 6.94 -9.08
C ILE A 16 -12.24 5.80 -9.62
N SER A 17 -11.12 6.14 -10.26
CA SER A 17 -10.15 5.14 -10.71
C SER A 17 -9.54 4.44 -9.50
N ALA A 18 -9.34 3.13 -9.59
CA ALA A 18 -8.41 2.45 -8.69
C ALA A 18 -7.01 3.01 -9.00
N ASN A 19 -6.39 3.67 -8.03
CA ASN A 19 -5.02 4.15 -8.16
C ASN A 19 -4.09 3.13 -7.51
N ALA A 20 -2.97 2.86 -8.17
CA ALA A 20 -1.85 2.16 -7.56
C ALA A 20 -0.93 3.25 -6.99
N GLU A 21 -0.64 3.14 -5.70
CA GLU A 21 0.36 3.94 -5.01
C GLU A 21 1.62 3.09 -4.86
N THR A 22 2.80 3.70 -4.92
CA THR A 22 4.08 3.02 -4.74
C THR A 22 4.79 3.68 -3.58
N LEU A 23 5.04 2.92 -2.51
CA LEU A 23 5.93 3.40 -1.45
C LEU A 23 7.37 3.19 -1.93
N ASP A 24 8.02 4.30 -2.27
CA ASP A 24 9.40 4.38 -2.78
C ASP A 24 10.38 4.94 -1.75
N PHE A 25 9.89 5.43 -0.62
CA PHE A 25 10.68 5.91 0.52
C PHE A 25 11.56 7.14 0.25
N GLU A 26 11.49 7.75 -0.93
CA GLU A 26 12.38 8.85 -1.32
C GLU A 26 12.19 10.10 -0.46
N ALA A 27 10.97 10.31 0.03
CA ALA A 27 10.65 11.44 0.92
C ALA A 27 11.28 11.30 2.33
N GLU A 28 11.67 10.07 2.71
CA GLU A 28 12.17 9.72 4.04
C GLU A 28 13.70 9.46 4.06
N ALA A 29 14.39 9.83 2.98
CA ALA A 29 15.84 9.68 2.85
C ALA A 29 16.62 10.31 4.01
N GLY A 30 17.62 9.58 4.51
CA GLY A 30 18.42 9.93 5.69
C GLY A 30 17.78 9.50 7.02
N GLY A 31 16.65 8.78 6.98
CA GLY A 31 16.02 8.21 8.16
C GLY A 31 16.88 7.13 8.80
N TYR A 32 17.08 7.18 10.12
CA TYR A 32 17.71 6.10 10.87
C TYR A 32 17.27 6.10 12.33
N GLY A 33 17.19 4.91 12.94
CA GLY A 33 16.83 4.83 14.36
C GLY A 33 16.75 3.42 14.93
N TYR A 34 16.74 3.36 16.26
CA TYR A 34 16.70 2.12 17.07
C TYR A 34 15.36 1.93 17.80
N TYR A 35 14.45 2.88 17.65
CA TYR A 35 13.17 2.93 18.36
C TYR A 35 12.03 2.78 17.36
N PRO A 36 10.81 2.41 17.81
CA PRO A 36 9.64 2.45 16.96
C PRO A 36 9.55 3.79 16.23
N TYR A 37 9.38 3.73 14.92
CA TYR A 37 9.29 4.89 14.04
C TYR A 37 8.13 4.68 13.08
N SER A 38 7.44 5.77 12.76
CA SER A 38 6.30 5.74 11.85
C SER A 38 6.25 7.02 11.04
N PHE A 39 5.97 6.88 9.76
CA PHE A 39 5.75 7.98 8.83
C PHE A 39 4.57 7.67 7.92
N VAL A 40 4.13 8.68 7.17
CA VAL A 40 3.03 8.56 6.22
C VAL A 40 3.54 8.91 4.84
N GLU A 41 3.33 8.00 3.89
CA GLU A 41 3.68 8.16 2.49
C GLU A 41 2.49 7.69 1.64
N ASP A 42 2.05 8.52 0.70
CA ASP A 42 0.92 8.27 -0.20
C ASP A 42 -0.36 7.73 0.48
N GLY A 43 -0.63 8.20 1.70
CA GLY A 43 -1.81 7.80 2.49
C GLY A 43 -1.69 6.44 3.19
N PHE A 44 -0.49 5.88 3.26
CA PHE A 44 -0.15 4.70 4.03
C PHE A 44 0.75 5.06 5.23
N ASN A 45 0.42 4.54 6.40
CA ASN A 45 1.34 4.50 7.53
C ASN A 45 2.35 3.38 7.30
N VAL A 46 3.63 3.69 7.41
CA VAL A 46 4.71 2.72 7.47
C VAL A 46 5.27 2.74 8.89
N ASN A 47 5.21 1.60 9.58
CA ASN A 47 5.59 1.48 10.98
C ASN A 47 6.75 0.49 11.13
N TYR A 48 7.89 1.00 11.54
CA TYR A 48 9.01 0.19 11.99
C TYR A 48 8.84 -0.18 13.47
N THR A 49 9.08 -1.45 13.82
CA THR A 49 9.14 -1.91 15.21
C THR A 49 10.35 -2.83 15.41
N PRO A 50 11.28 -2.48 16.33
CA PRO A 50 12.34 -3.39 16.72
C PRO A 50 11.76 -4.53 17.57
N VAL A 51 12.07 -5.77 17.22
CA VAL A 51 11.68 -6.96 17.98
C VAL A 51 12.72 -7.25 19.07
N SER A 52 14.00 -6.95 18.80
CA SER A 52 15.09 -7.01 19.77
C SER A 52 15.64 -5.62 20.12
N VAL A 53 16.40 -5.52 21.22
CA VAL A 53 17.09 -4.27 21.61
C VAL A 53 18.21 -3.87 20.66
N PHE A 54 18.56 -4.75 19.72
CA PHE A 54 19.56 -4.48 18.69
C PHE A 54 18.91 -4.13 17.34
N GLY A 55 17.59 -4.23 17.21
CA GLY A 55 16.87 -3.83 16.00
C GLY A 55 17.11 -2.35 15.68
N PHE A 56 17.42 -2.06 14.42
CA PHE A 56 17.42 -0.70 13.90
C PHE A 56 16.97 -0.65 12.44
N TYR A 57 16.71 0.55 11.94
CA TYR A 57 16.38 0.78 10.54
C TYR A 57 17.23 1.89 9.93
N ILE A 58 17.33 1.85 8.60
CA ILE A 58 17.84 2.93 7.76
C ILE A 58 16.86 3.13 6.60
N ILE A 59 16.61 4.37 6.21
CA ILE A 59 15.89 4.74 4.99
C ILE A 59 16.80 5.67 4.21
N ASP A 60 17.50 5.13 3.22
CA ASP A 60 18.57 5.86 2.51
C ASP A 60 18.97 5.13 1.23
N ASP A 61 19.75 5.77 0.35
CA ASP A 61 20.58 5.05 -0.62
C ASP A 61 21.92 4.75 0.05
N PRO A 62 22.26 3.48 0.33
CA PRO A 62 23.52 3.16 1.01
C PRO A 62 24.76 3.48 0.15
N ALA A 63 24.61 3.81 -1.14
CA ALA A 63 25.68 4.40 -1.95
C ALA A 63 26.10 5.79 -1.42
N ASP A 64 25.20 6.51 -0.76
CA ASP A 64 25.43 7.86 -0.22
C ASP A 64 25.91 7.85 1.25
N HIS A 65 25.73 6.74 2.00
CA HIS A 65 26.02 6.67 3.45
C HIS A 65 26.81 5.42 3.89
N LEU A 66 28.13 5.46 3.70
CA LEU A 66 29.11 4.36 3.94
C LEU A 66 29.31 3.91 5.40
N GLY A 67 28.65 4.53 6.39
CA GLY A 67 28.98 4.30 7.81
C GLY A 67 28.29 3.11 8.45
N GLN A 68 27.05 2.82 8.05
CA GLN A 68 26.19 1.83 8.72
C GLN A 68 26.04 0.53 7.91
N CYS A 69 26.43 0.56 6.63
CA CYS A 69 26.49 -0.56 5.71
C CYS A 69 27.95 -0.98 5.50
N ASN A 70 28.44 -1.93 6.30
CA ASN A 70 29.82 -2.41 6.24
C ASN A 70 29.87 -3.95 6.15
N PRO A 71 30.46 -4.56 5.09
CA PRO A 71 31.22 -3.92 4.01
C PRO A 71 30.37 -3.16 3.00
N ALA A 72 29.12 -3.58 2.78
CA ALA A 72 28.15 -2.91 1.90
C ALA A 72 26.71 -3.39 2.18
N CYS A 73 25.74 -2.63 1.68
CA CYS A 73 24.33 -3.03 1.63
C CYS A 73 23.86 -3.16 0.17
N ALA A 74 22.78 -3.93 -0.05
CA ALA A 74 22.17 -4.01 -1.37
C ALA A 74 21.63 -2.63 -1.78
N SER A 75 21.88 -2.20 -3.01
CA SER A 75 21.36 -0.93 -3.56
C SER A 75 21.00 -1.10 -5.03
N ASN A 76 19.95 -0.38 -5.44
CA ASN A 76 19.51 -0.15 -6.80
C ASN A 76 19.71 1.32 -7.24
N GLY A 77 20.34 2.15 -6.40
CA GLY A 77 20.61 3.58 -6.66
C GLY A 77 19.46 4.52 -6.29
N THR A 78 18.52 4.05 -5.46
CA THR A 78 17.39 4.80 -4.92
C THR A 78 17.35 4.65 -3.40
N THR A 79 16.57 5.49 -2.74
CA THR A 79 16.30 5.36 -1.31
C THR A 79 15.49 4.08 -1.09
N ALA A 80 15.88 3.25 -0.13
CA ALA A 80 15.11 2.06 0.22
C ALA A 80 15.01 1.90 1.74
N PHE A 81 14.05 1.10 2.19
CA PHE A 81 13.89 0.79 3.62
C PHE A 81 14.71 -0.45 3.98
N TYR A 82 15.67 -0.29 4.89
CA TYR A 82 16.51 -1.36 5.41
C TYR A 82 16.15 -1.65 6.86
N SER A 83 15.83 -2.91 7.13
CA SER A 83 15.59 -3.47 8.45
C SER A 83 16.81 -4.28 8.88
N PHE A 84 17.32 -4.01 10.07
CA PHE A 84 18.50 -4.66 10.63
C PHE A 84 18.18 -5.37 11.95
N ASN A 85 18.84 -6.51 12.15
CA ASN A 85 18.56 -7.47 13.21
C ASN A 85 17.06 -7.84 13.24
N GLU A 86 16.53 -8.29 14.38
CA GLU A 86 15.12 -8.66 14.51
C GLU A 86 14.24 -7.41 14.55
N SER A 87 13.53 -7.13 13.45
CA SER A 87 12.52 -6.09 13.36
C SER A 87 11.38 -6.44 12.39
N SER A 88 10.31 -5.66 12.48
CA SER A 88 9.15 -5.75 11.60
C SER A 88 8.82 -4.40 10.98
N VAL A 89 8.36 -4.42 9.73
CA VAL A 89 7.75 -3.27 9.06
C VAL A 89 6.27 -3.56 8.85
N THR A 90 5.39 -2.70 9.36
CA THR A 90 3.94 -2.83 9.19
C THR A 90 3.38 -1.66 8.40
N ILE A 91 2.66 -1.97 7.33
CA ILE A 91 2.01 -1.03 6.43
C ILE A 91 0.50 -1.15 6.61
N ASP A 92 -0.17 -0.02 6.82
CA ASP A 92 -1.62 0.11 6.86
C ASP A 92 -2.06 1.46 6.30
N ARG A 93 -3.33 1.58 5.90
CA ARG A 93 -3.83 2.87 5.43
C ARG A 93 -4.04 3.85 6.57
N GLU A 94 -3.70 5.12 6.34
CA GLU A 94 -3.93 6.21 7.31
C GLU A 94 -5.39 6.27 7.77
N ASN A 95 -6.31 6.13 6.81
CA ASN A 95 -7.76 6.14 7.06
C ASN A 95 -8.33 4.77 7.47
N LYS A 96 -7.48 3.77 7.73
CA LYS A 96 -7.87 2.39 8.08
C LYS A 96 -8.73 1.68 7.01
N GLY A 97 -8.67 2.16 5.77
CA GLY A 97 -9.28 1.51 4.62
C GLY A 97 -8.56 0.22 4.21
N LEU A 98 -9.18 -0.52 3.31
CA LEU A 98 -8.59 -1.72 2.71
C LEU A 98 -7.70 -1.34 1.51
N PHE A 99 -6.74 -2.21 1.22
CA PHE A 99 -5.83 -2.14 0.08
C PHE A 99 -5.42 -3.55 -0.37
N SER A 100 -4.72 -3.64 -1.50
CA SER A 100 -4.15 -4.91 -1.98
C SER A 100 -2.67 -4.73 -2.33
N LEU A 101 -1.82 -5.66 -1.93
CA LEU A 101 -0.40 -5.68 -2.34
C LEU A 101 -0.29 -6.29 -3.74
N THR A 102 0.35 -5.57 -4.66
CA THR A 102 0.54 -6.00 -6.05
C THR A 102 1.96 -6.49 -6.28
N SER A 103 2.95 -5.73 -5.82
CA SER A 103 4.36 -6.12 -5.87
C SER A 103 5.17 -5.44 -4.78
N LEU A 104 6.35 -5.98 -4.51
CA LEU A 104 7.41 -5.27 -3.80
C LEU A 104 8.78 -5.75 -4.29
N ASP A 105 9.78 -4.89 -4.19
CA ASP A 105 11.17 -5.25 -4.41
C ASP A 105 11.82 -5.62 -3.08
N VAL A 106 12.56 -6.73 -3.05
CA VAL A 106 13.26 -7.20 -1.85
C VAL A 106 14.73 -7.47 -2.14
N ALA A 107 15.56 -7.26 -1.12
CA ALA A 107 16.93 -7.71 -1.07
C ALA A 107 17.32 -8.08 0.37
N GLN A 108 18.45 -8.74 0.56
CA GLN A 108 19.09 -8.76 1.87
C GLN A 108 19.63 -7.37 2.21
N THR A 109 19.79 -7.09 3.49
CA THR A 109 20.40 -5.82 3.91
C THR A 109 21.89 -5.80 3.58
N PHE A 110 22.69 -6.70 4.17
CA PHE A 110 24.15 -6.72 3.99
C PHE A 110 24.58 -7.63 2.84
N THR A 111 25.48 -7.16 1.98
CA THR A 111 26.05 -7.97 0.88
C THR A 111 27.37 -8.63 1.27
N GLU A 112 27.86 -9.56 0.45
CA GLU A 112 29.15 -10.25 0.61
C GLU A 112 29.21 -11.21 1.82
N HIS A 113 28.05 -11.63 2.33
CA HIS A 113 27.96 -12.57 3.45
C HIS A 113 27.57 -14.00 3.05
N ASP A 114 27.28 -14.25 1.77
CA ASP A 114 26.84 -15.55 1.22
C ASP A 114 25.63 -16.12 1.99
N ARG A 115 24.63 -15.27 2.23
CA ARG A 115 23.40 -15.61 2.97
C ARG A 115 22.19 -15.55 2.03
N PRO A 116 21.23 -16.49 2.15
CA PRO A 116 19.95 -16.35 1.48
C PRO A 116 19.11 -15.29 2.20
N LEU A 117 18.11 -14.74 1.50
CA LEU A 117 17.06 -13.95 2.11
C LEU A 117 15.81 -14.82 2.28
N THR A 118 15.29 -14.87 3.49
CA THR A 118 13.96 -15.40 3.78
C THR A 118 13.13 -14.31 4.46
N LEU A 119 12.00 -13.97 3.87
CA LEU A 119 11.11 -12.90 4.32
C LEU A 119 9.68 -13.44 4.45
N THR A 120 9.02 -13.18 5.56
CA THR A 120 7.61 -13.54 5.76
C THR A 120 6.73 -12.31 5.67
N LEU A 121 5.76 -12.36 4.76
CA LEU A 121 4.68 -11.40 4.65
C LEU A 121 3.46 -11.95 5.37
N ILE A 122 2.91 -11.17 6.29
CA ILE A 122 1.73 -11.50 7.09
C ILE A 122 0.71 -10.39 6.88
N ALA A 123 -0.38 -10.67 6.19
CA ALA A 123 -1.45 -9.70 5.99
C ALA A 123 -2.72 -10.11 6.72
N THR A 124 -3.43 -9.13 7.27
CA THR A 124 -4.76 -9.34 7.86
C THR A 124 -5.79 -8.58 7.04
N GLY A 125 -6.78 -9.27 6.51
CA GLY A 125 -7.85 -8.70 5.69
C GLY A 125 -9.23 -9.23 6.06
N ILE A 126 -10.22 -8.88 5.23
CA ILE A 126 -11.62 -9.30 5.43
C ILE A 126 -11.80 -10.82 5.39
N ASN A 127 -10.90 -11.53 4.70
CA ASN A 127 -10.91 -12.98 4.54
C ASN A 127 -10.05 -13.71 5.60
N GLY A 128 -9.56 -12.99 6.62
CA GLY A 128 -8.66 -13.50 7.64
C GLY A 128 -7.20 -13.15 7.35
N THR A 129 -6.30 -13.97 7.90
CA THR A 129 -4.85 -13.77 7.76
C THR A 129 -4.32 -14.56 6.57
N VAL A 130 -3.51 -13.91 5.74
CA VAL A 130 -2.76 -14.51 4.63
C VAL A 130 -1.27 -14.39 4.94
N THR A 131 -0.55 -15.49 4.84
CA THR A 131 0.90 -15.53 5.05
C THR A 131 1.59 -16.05 3.79
N THR A 132 2.70 -15.43 3.39
CA THR A 132 3.54 -15.88 2.28
C THR A 132 4.99 -15.69 2.65
N GLU A 133 5.80 -16.69 2.35
CA GLU A 133 7.25 -16.63 2.51
C GLU A 133 7.89 -16.36 1.14
N ILE A 134 8.85 -15.46 1.11
CA ILE A 134 9.74 -15.21 -0.02
C ILE A 134 11.09 -15.80 0.35
N PHE A 135 11.64 -16.60 -0.56
CA PHE A 135 12.99 -17.12 -0.46
C PHE A 135 13.81 -16.70 -1.68
N VAL A 136 14.98 -16.13 -1.43
CA VAL A 136 15.94 -15.70 -2.45
C VAL A 136 17.29 -16.32 -2.14
N GLU A 137 17.84 -17.05 -3.12
CA GLU A 137 19.15 -17.69 -3.04
C GLU A 137 20.28 -16.67 -2.85
N THR A 138 21.39 -17.08 -2.26
CA THR A 138 22.44 -16.19 -1.72
C THR A 138 22.86 -15.06 -2.67
N LYS A 139 23.38 -15.39 -3.86
CA LYS A 139 23.85 -14.38 -4.83
C LYS A 139 22.74 -13.51 -5.42
N ALA A 140 21.51 -14.00 -5.44
CA ALA A 140 20.37 -13.23 -5.93
C ALA A 140 19.85 -12.27 -4.85
N ALA A 141 19.97 -12.63 -3.57
CA ALA A 141 19.56 -11.81 -2.45
C ALA A 141 20.36 -10.51 -2.32
N GLU A 142 21.58 -10.44 -2.87
CA GLU A 142 22.42 -9.23 -2.85
C GLU A 142 21.89 -8.08 -3.72
N LYS A 143 20.80 -8.29 -4.46
CA LYS A 143 20.19 -7.31 -5.36
C LYS A 143 18.70 -7.30 -5.20
N PHE A 144 18.10 -6.12 -5.37
CA PHE A 144 16.66 -5.97 -5.41
C PHE A 144 16.05 -6.85 -6.50
N SER A 145 15.06 -7.64 -6.11
CA SER A 145 14.27 -8.51 -6.97
C SER A 145 12.78 -8.25 -6.74
N THR A 146 12.03 -8.07 -7.82
CA THR A 146 10.60 -7.82 -7.76
C THR A 146 9.80 -9.10 -7.55
N PHE A 147 8.93 -9.12 -6.54
CA PHE A 147 7.95 -10.17 -6.31
C PHE A 147 6.55 -9.62 -6.55
N THR A 148 5.71 -10.38 -7.27
CA THR A 148 4.33 -10.02 -7.58
C THR A 148 3.35 -10.92 -6.87
N PHE A 149 2.22 -10.36 -6.43
CA PHE A 149 1.25 -11.05 -5.61
C PHE A 149 -0.17 -10.91 -6.15
N THR A 150 -0.99 -11.93 -5.87
CA THR A 150 -2.42 -11.95 -6.22
C THR A 150 -3.31 -12.38 -5.05
N ASN A 151 -2.70 -12.82 -3.94
CA ASN A 151 -3.37 -13.35 -2.75
C ASN A 151 -3.56 -12.31 -1.64
N PHE A 152 -2.89 -11.16 -1.72
CA PHE A 152 -3.01 -10.06 -0.76
C PHE A 152 -4.07 -9.06 -1.21
N VAL A 153 -5.34 -9.47 -1.22
CA VAL A 153 -6.47 -8.67 -1.67
C VAL A 153 -7.36 -8.25 -0.50
N ASP A 154 -7.80 -6.99 -0.50
CA ASP A 154 -8.68 -6.42 0.52
C ASP A 154 -8.14 -6.61 1.96
N ILE A 155 -6.85 -6.35 2.11
CA ILE A 155 -6.12 -6.38 3.38
C ILE A 155 -6.19 -5.03 4.08
N SER A 156 -6.18 -5.06 5.41
CA SER A 156 -6.19 -3.89 6.29
C SER A 156 -4.79 -3.58 6.86
N SER A 157 -3.90 -4.56 6.83
CA SER A 157 -2.52 -4.46 7.32
C SER A 157 -1.66 -5.49 6.60
N LEU A 158 -0.43 -5.11 6.30
CA LEU A 158 0.67 -5.96 5.84
C LEU A 158 1.84 -5.81 6.81
N THR A 159 2.32 -6.90 7.38
CA THR A 159 3.54 -6.93 8.21
C THR A 159 4.59 -7.77 7.52
N ILE A 160 5.80 -7.25 7.47
CA ILE A 160 6.98 -7.86 6.85
C ILE A 160 8.01 -8.12 7.94
N VAL A 161 8.51 -9.35 8.01
CA VAL A 161 9.54 -9.77 8.95
C VAL A 161 10.58 -10.65 8.25
N GLY A 162 11.85 -10.53 8.66
CA GLY A 162 12.89 -11.47 8.25
C GLY A 162 12.79 -12.81 8.99
N SER A 163 13.64 -13.76 8.61
CA SER A 163 13.73 -15.07 9.24
C SER A 163 14.44 -15.04 10.59
N GLU A 164 14.35 -16.13 11.37
CA GLU A 164 15.08 -16.22 12.65
C GLU A 164 16.60 -16.33 12.46
N GLU A 165 17.08 -16.93 11.37
CA GLU A 165 18.51 -17.12 11.11
C GLU A 165 19.16 -15.84 10.57
N PHE A 166 18.50 -15.22 9.59
CA PHE A 166 18.91 -13.95 8.98
C PHE A 166 17.69 -13.02 8.96
N PRO A 167 17.51 -12.19 10.00
CA PRO A 167 16.34 -11.35 10.17
C PRO A 167 16.40 -10.05 9.37
N GLU A 168 17.56 -9.72 8.80
CA GLU A 168 17.76 -8.47 8.07
C GLU A 168 17.20 -8.53 6.65
N PHE A 169 16.52 -7.46 6.24
CA PHE A 169 15.95 -7.35 4.90
C PHE A 169 15.86 -5.90 4.45
N ALA A 170 15.88 -5.70 3.14
CA ALA A 170 15.58 -4.43 2.50
C ALA A 170 14.33 -4.56 1.64
N ILE A 171 13.49 -3.51 1.64
CA ILE A 171 12.33 -3.40 0.78
C ILE A 171 12.35 -2.07 0.03
N ASP A 172 11.84 -2.09 -1.19
CA ASP A 172 11.66 -0.91 -2.05
C ASP A 172 10.43 -1.12 -2.96
N ASN A 173 9.93 -0.04 -3.56
CA ASN A 173 8.84 -0.01 -4.55
C ASN A 173 7.65 -0.89 -4.14
N VAL A 174 7.10 -0.65 -2.95
CA VAL A 174 5.94 -1.41 -2.46
C VAL A 174 4.68 -0.91 -3.17
N VAL A 175 4.23 -1.65 -4.19
CA VAL A 175 3.09 -1.26 -5.03
C VAL A 175 1.79 -1.75 -4.41
N LEU A 176 0.96 -0.80 -4.02
CA LEU A 176 -0.31 -1.01 -3.31
C LEU A 176 -1.45 -0.48 -4.17
N SER A 177 -2.52 -1.26 -4.34
CA SER A 177 -3.73 -0.80 -5.01
C SER A 177 -4.86 -0.58 -4.02
N VAL A 178 -5.53 0.56 -4.15
CA VAL A 178 -6.75 0.85 -3.40
C VAL A 178 -7.96 0.65 -4.31
N SER A 179 -8.77 -0.35 -3.99
CA SER A 179 -10.06 -0.50 -4.65
C SER A 179 -10.99 0.63 -4.17
N PRO A 180 -11.62 1.40 -5.07
CA PRO A 180 -12.63 2.38 -4.67
C PRO A 180 -13.79 1.64 -4.03
N VAL A 181 -13.87 1.64 -2.71
CA VAL A 181 -15.08 1.21 -2.00
C VAL A 181 -16.13 2.29 -2.28
N PRO A 182 -17.29 1.98 -2.91
CA PRO A 182 -18.31 2.97 -3.14
C PRO A 182 -18.77 3.51 -1.78
N GLU A 183 -18.46 4.77 -1.49
CA GLU A 183 -18.81 5.35 -0.21
C GLU A 183 -20.32 5.22 0.02
N PRO A 184 -20.79 4.91 1.25
CA PRO A 184 -22.21 4.83 1.57
C PRO A 184 -22.99 6.10 1.16
N ALA A 185 -22.32 7.26 1.15
CA ALA A 185 -22.86 8.53 0.67
C ALA A 185 -23.23 8.50 -0.83
N SER A 186 -22.48 7.77 -1.66
CA SER A 186 -22.78 7.61 -3.09
C SER A 186 -24.11 6.89 -3.29
N TRP A 187 -24.40 5.88 -2.47
CA TRP A 187 -25.69 5.20 -2.47
C TRP A 187 -26.81 6.11 -1.97
N ALA A 188 -26.57 6.87 -0.90
CA ALA A 188 -27.53 7.83 -0.38
C ALA A 188 -27.88 8.91 -1.41
N MET A 189 -26.89 9.45 -2.12
CA MET A 189 -27.07 10.43 -3.20
C MET A 189 -27.77 9.83 -4.42
N LEU A 190 -27.47 8.58 -4.78
CA LEU A 190 -28.17 7.87 -5.84
C LEU A 190 -29.65 7.66 -5.48
N ILE A 191 -29.92 7.18 -4.27
CA ILE A 191 -31.29 6.98 -3.76
C ILE A 191 -32.03 8.32 -3.68
N ALA A 192 -31.39 9.37 -3.17
CA ALA A 192 -31.97 10.71 -3.10
C ALA A 192 -32.27 11.26 -4.49
N GLY A 193 -31.35 11.12 -5.45
CA GLY A 193 -31.54 11.50 -6.85
C GLY A 193 -32.69 10.77 -7.51
N LEU A 194 -32.75 9.44 -7.37
CA LEU A 194 -33.85 8.61 -7.88
C LEU A 194 -35.19 8.95 -7.20
N GLY A 195 -35.18 9.22 -5.90
CA GLY A 195 -36.36 9.66 -5.15
C GLY A 195 -36.90 11.03 -5.64
N ALA A 196 -36.01 11.99 -5.89
CA ALA A 196 -36.37 13.29 -6.45
C ALA A 196 -36.98 13.17 -7.87
N ILE A 197 -36.40 12.31 -8.72
CA ILE A 197 -36.93 12.05 -10.07
C ILE A 197 -38.31 11.38 -9.99
N GLY A 198 -38.45 10.34 -9.17
CA GLY A 198 -39.71 9.61 -9.02
C GLY A 198 -40.85 10.49 -8.50
N THR A 199 -40.57 11.36 -7.52
CA THR A 199 -41.56 12.32 -7.00
C THR A 199 -41.96 13.36 -8.04
N ALA A 200 -41.02 13.87 -8.84
CA ALA A 200 -41.30 14.80 -9.92
C ALA A 200 -42.20 14.18 -11.02
N VAL A 201 -41.94 12.92 -11.40
CA VAL A 201 -42.78 12.19 -12.37
C VAL A 201 -44.20 11.97 -11.83
N ARG A 202 -44.34 11.61 -10.55
CA ARG A 202 -45.65 11.41 -9.92
C ARG A 202 -46.48 12.69 -9.88
N ARG A 203 -45.86 13.84 -9.58
CA ARG A 203 -46.55 15.15 -9.59
C ARG A 203 -47.07 15.52 -10.97
N LYS A 204 -46.28 15.28 -12.04
CA LYS A 204 -46.71 15.55 -13.41
C LYS A 204 -47.90 14.69 -13.86
N ARG A 205 -47.96 13.41 -13.46
CA ARG A 205 -49.10 12.54 -13.78
C ARG A 205 -50.37 12.93 -13.03
N ALA A 206 -50.26 13.36 -11.77
CA ALA A 206 -51.41 13.82 -10.98
C ALA A 206 -52.03 15.12 -11.54
N MET A 207 -51.22 16.00 -12.13
CA MET A 207 -51.70 17.25 -12.74
C MET A 207 -52.23 17.07 -14.18
N GLY A 208 -51.96 15.94 -14.83
CA GLY A 208 -52.42 15.64 -16.20
C GLY A 208 -53.74 14.86 -16.26
N GLY A 209 -54.36 14.52 -15.12
CA GLY A 209 -55.60 13.75 -15.03
C GLY A 209 -56.87 14.59 -14.79
N VAL A 210 -56.77 15.92 -14.89
CA VAL A 210 -57.93 16.82 -14.84
C VAL A 210 -58.07 17.49 -16.21
N ALA A 211 -58.71 16.79 -17.13
CA ALA A 211 -59.24 17.32 -18.39
C ALA A 211 -60.50 16.54 -18.74
#